data_AF-A0A8I3A2Q0-F1
#
_entry.id   AF-A0A8I3A2Q0-F1
#
_cell.length_a   1.000
_cell.length_b   1.000
_cell.length_c   1.000
_cell.angle_alpha   90.00
_cell.angle_beta   90.00
_cell.angle_gamma   90.00
#
_symmetry.space_group_name_H-M   'P 1'
#
loop_
_entity.id
_entity.type
_entity.pdbx_description
1 polymer ?
#
loop_
_entity_poly.entity_id
_entity_poly.type
_entity_poly.pdbx_seq_one_letter_code
_entity_poly.pdbx_strand_id
1 'polypeptide(L)'
;MISEGPVLLGVPFEKDDLDDARKPQTGGDWKELPRHRDEDQVQLDVNRSFIYYPNNQTEAELDHRKRELSDLITEVLRRYPYLCYFQGYHDICQVFLLVLSAPLRAPSLARLSALRIRDFMLTSLDPTVDQLRLIPDILAAADPSLKHYLAGTEPFYALAGTLTMYAHDIQAYGDIARLFDVLLAREPVFSVYMFASIVLSRRDELVELAQDPDNDPALLHLALSKVPQHMDLERLIADTSALFAAHPPSSLPAWRRRISEASCLKTARDLDACTRQTMQDGEALFHRQLDELRAAERRKKILATLWAYRRAAGAVGVAVLVGLAAVYLRRTTAGSGPLGVIGTFVTRWANSTAWTYKF
;
A
#
# COMPACT_ATOMS: atom_id res chain seq x y z
N MET A 1 2.13 26.51 12.62
CA MET A 1 1.88 25.72 13.84
C MET A 1 2.44 24.30 13.65
N ILE A 2 3.67 24.17 13.11
CA ILE A 2 4.35 22.88 12.86
C ILE A 2 5.52 22.66 13.85
N SER A 3 5.72 23.61 14.78
CA SER A 3 6.79 23.53 15.79
C SER A 3 6.69 22.29 16.70
N GLU A 4 5.50 21.69 16.83
CA GLU A 4 5.25 20.51 17.66
C GLU A 4 5.39 19.18 16.90
N GLY A 5 5.54 19.20 15.56
CA GLY A 5 5.69 17.99 14.74
C GLY A 5 6.80 17.03 15.22
N PRO A 6 7.99 17.53 15.59
CA PRO A 6 9.05 16.71 16.18
C PRO A 6 8.61 15.98 17.46
N VAL A 7 7.85 16.64 18.33
CA VAL A 7 7.32 16.05 19.58
C VAL A 7 6.34 14.92 19.28
N LEU A 8 5.42 15.13 18.32
CA LEU A 8 4.47 14.10 17.86
C LEU A 8 5.18 12.89 17.24
N LEU A 9 6.38 13.10 16.72
CA LEU A 9 7.23 12.03 16.20
C LEU A 9 8.09 11.39 17.29
N GLY A 10 8.19 11.94 18.50
CA GLY A 10 9.08 11.46 19.57
C GLY A 10 10.54 11.88 19.41
N VAL A 11 10.80 12.95 18.65
CA VAL A 11 12.09 13.64 18.63
C VAL A 11 12.15 14.57 19.86
N PRO A 12 13.14 14.42 20.75
CA PRO A 12 13.34 15.36 21.85
C PRO A 12 13.49 16.77 21.29
N PHE A 13 12.71 17.72 21.83
CA PHE A 13 12.79 19.13 21.47
C PHE A 13 13.32 19.91 22.67
N GLU A 14 14.55 20.40 22.58
CA GLU A 14 15.06 21.43 23.49
C GLU A 14 14.93 22.79 22.82
N LYS A 15 14.54 23.82 23.58
CA LYS A 15 14.33 25.17 23.05
C LYS A 15 15.59 25.76 22.39
N ASP A 16 16.77 25.27 22.80
CA ASP A 16 18.08 25.64 22.25
C ASP A 16 18.36 25.01 20.87
N ASP A 17 17.60 23.99 20.44
CA ASP A 17 17.72 23.36 19.10
C ASP A 17 17.25 24.28 17.96
N LEU A 18 16.58 25.39 18.28
CA LEU A 18 16.18 26.40 17.30
C LEU A 18 17.36 27.30 16.87
N ASP A 19 18.36 27.46 17.76
CA ASP A 19 19.45 28.42 17.57
C ASP A 19 20.79 27.76 17.19
N ASP A 20 20.92 26.43 17.36
CA ASP A 20 22.17 25.71 17.13
C ASP A 20 22.13 24.78 15.91
N ALA A 21 22.41 25.34 14.73
CA ALA A 21 22.63 24.57 13.49
C ALA A 21 23.88 23.66 13.54
N ARG A 22 24.64 23.64 14.65
CA ARG A 22 25.89 22.86 14.80
C ARG A 22 25.78 21.74 15.84
N LYS A 23 24.60 21.48 16.43
CA LYS A 23 24.45 20.33 17.32
C LYS A 23 24.83 19.05 16.55
N PRO A 24 25.82 18.27 17.02
CA PRO A 24 26.28 17.10 16.31
C PRO A 24 25.16 16.09 16.20
N GLN A 25 24.76 15.77 14.97
CA GLN A 25 23.81 14.68 14.72
C GLN A 25 24.41 13.38 15.27
N THR A 26 23.61 12.62 16.02
CA THR A 26 24.04 11.34 16.59
C THR A 26 24.50 10.39 15.48
N GLY A 27 25.77 9.98 15.50
CA GLY A 27 26.29 8.92 14.63
C GLY A 27 27.23 9.35 13.48
N GLY A 28 28.04 10.40 13.66
CA GLY A 28 29.07 10.80 12.68
C GLY A 28 28.53 11.48 11.42
N ASP A 29 29.43 11.88 10.52
CA ASP A 29 29.05 12.48 9.23
C ASP A 29 28.43 11.40 8.32
N TRP A 30 27.17 11.61 7.94
CA TRP A 30 26.44 10.66 7.08
C TRP A 30 27.09 10.49 5.71
N LYS A 31 27.91 11.45 5.27
CA LYS A 31 28.64 11.39 4.00
C LYS A 31 29.69 10.28 3.96
N GLU A 32 30.17 9.85 5.13
CA GLU A 32 31.11 8.73 5.28
C GLU A 32 30.42 7.36 5.20
N LEU A 33 29.09 7.31 5.33
CA LEU A 33 28.32 6.08 5.24
C LEU A 33 28.27 5.56 3.79
N PRO A 34 28.15 4.24 3.59
CA PRO A 34 28.00 3.66 2.26
C PRO A 34 26.85 4.28 1.47
N ARG A 35 27.07 4.40 0.16
CA ARG A 35 26.07 4.90 -0.78
C ARG A 35 24.79 4.04 -0.71
N HIS A 36 23.63 4.68 -0.63
CA HIS A 36 22.35 4.00 -0.70
C HIS A 36 21.98 3.65 -2.15
N ARG A 37 21.31 2.51 -2.35
CA ARG A 37 20.94 1.99 -3.69
C ARG A 37 20.01 2.91 -4.47
N ASP A 38 19.22 3.73 -3.78
CA ASP A 38 18.17 4.55 -4.39
C ASP A 38 18.58 6.01 -4.65
N GLU A 39 19.84 6.40 -4.39
CA GLU A 39 20.29 7.80 -4.54
C GLU A 39 20.11 8.37 -5.95
N ASP A 40 20.26 7.55 -7.00
CA ASP A 40 20.01 8.00 -8.37
C ASP A 40 18.54 8.36 -8.60
N GLN A 41 17.61 7.58 -8.02
CA GLN A 41 16.18 7.88 -8.10
C GLN A 41 15.84 9.13 -7.28
N VAL A 42 16.45 9.31 -6.11
CA VAL A 42 16.31 10.54 -5.30
C VAL A 42 16.68 11.76 -6.13
N GLN A 43 17.82 11.73 -6.83
CA GLN A 43 18.25 12.87 -7.64
C GLN A 43 17.27 13.19 -8.77
N LEU A 44 16.75 12.18 -9.47
CA LEU A 44 15.76 12.38 -10.55
C LEU A 44 14.47 13.02 -10.04
N ASP A 45 14.01 12.61 -8.86
CA ASP A 45 12.79 13.11 -8.25
C ASP A 45 12.97 14.52 -7.68
N VAL A 46 14.07 14.78 -6.98
CA VAL A 46 14.39 16.10 -6.42
C VAL A 46 14.52 17.18 -7.50
N ASN A 47 15.02 16.82 -8.69
CA ASN A 47 15.08 17.75 -9.83
C ASN A 47 13.69 18.28 -10.23
N ARG A 48 12.64 17.51 -9.94
CA ARG A 48 11.22 17.82 -10.22
C ARG A 48 10.48 18.41 -9.01
N SER A 49 11.15 18.69 -7.89
CA SER A 49 10.52 19.25 -6.67
C SER A 49 10.41 20.77 -6.69
N PHE A 50 9.66 21.33 -5.72
CA PHE A 50 9.41 22.76 -5.55
C PHE A 50 8.67 23.44 -6.73
N ILE A 51 7.77 22.71 -7.40
CA ILE A 51 6.96 23.25 -8.51
C ILE A 51 5.92 24.26 -8.01
N TYR A 52 5.24 23.94 -6.91
CA TYR A 52 4.09 24.72 -6.43
C TYR A 52 4.40 25.61 -5.22
N TYR A 53 5.33 25.19 -4.38
CA TYR A 53 5.74 25.94 -3.21
C TYR A 53 7.21 25.67 -2.89
N PRO A 54 7.90 26.65 -2.29
CA PRO A 54 7.45 28.02 -1.98
C PRO A 54 7.46 28.97 -3.19
N ASN A 55 6.55 29.95 -3.22
CA ASN A 55 6.45 30.95 -4.30
C ASN A 55 7.58 31.99 -4.26
N ASN A 56 7.83 32.64 -5.41
CA ASN A 56 8.73 33.80 -5.56
C ASN A 56 10.21 33.53 -5.25
N GLN A 57 10.72 32.38 -5.67
CA GLN A 57 12.13 32.04 -5.52
C GLN A 57 12.91 32.24 -6.80
N THR A 58 14.15 32.69 -6.65
CA THR A 58 15.14 32.67 -7.72
C THR A 58 15.58 31.24 -8.04
N GLU A 59 16.08 31.01 -9.25
CA GLU A 59 16.62 29.70 -9.66
C GLU A 59 17.75 29.22 -8.72
N ALA A 60 18.61 30.14 -8.26
CA ALA A 60 19.68 29.82 -7.32
C ALA A 60 19.16 29.36 -5.94
N GLU A 61 18.07 29.96 -5.45
CA GLU A 61 17.42 29.55 -4.20
C GLU A 61 16.72 28.20 -4.33
N LEU A 62 16.06 27.95 -5.46
CA LEU A 62 15.44 26.66 -5.77
C LEU A 62 16.51 25.55 -5.85
N ASP A 63 17.62 25.82 -6.54
CA ASP A 63 18.74 24.89 -6.64
C ASP A 63 19.38 24.62 -5.28
N HIS A 64 19.48 25.63 -4.41
CA HIS A 64 19.94 25.43 -3.04
C HIS A 64 19.01 24.51 -2.25
N ARG A 65 17.69 24.72 -2.33
CA ARG A 65 16.71 23.86 -1.64
C ARG A 65 16.67 22.45 -2.20
N LYS A 66 16.83 22.28 -3.51
CA LYS A 66 16.98 20.95 -4.14
C LYS A 66 18.21 20.23 -3.59
N ARG A 67 19.34 20.92 -3.41
CA ARG A 67 20.52 20.33 -2.75
C ARG A 67 20.22 19.95 -1.30
N GLU A 68 19.60 20.83 -0.51
CA GLU A 68 19.22 20.51 0.87
C GLU A 68 18.25 19.33 0.96
N LEU A 69 17.28 19.25 0.04
CA LEU A 69 16.32 18.14 -0.03
C LEU A 69 17.01 16.82 -0.38
N SER A 70 17.92 16.83 -1.36
CA SER A 70 18.72 15.67 -1.74
C SER A 70 19.58 15.17 -0.58
N ASP A 71 20.29 16.09 0.10
CA ASP A 71 21.11 15.80 1.28
C ASP A 71 20.26 15.21 2.41
N LEU A 72 19.09 15.80 2.69
CA LEU A 72 18.16 15.32 3.73
C LEU A 72 17.67 13.90 3.47
N ILE A 73 17.20 13.62 2.24
CA ILE A 73 16.70 12.28 1.87
C ILE A 73 17.85 11.28 1.92
N THR A 74 19.01 11.64 1.37
CA THR A 74 20.19 10.77 1.32
C THR A 74 20.71 10.47 2.72
N GLU A 75 20.76 11.45 3.62
CA GLU A 75 21.14 11.26 5.02
C GLU A 75 20.25 10.20 5.69
N VAL A 76 18.92 10.33 5.57
CA VAL A 76 17.98 9.35 6.15
C VAL A 76 18.19 7.95 5.57
N LEU A 77 18.30 7.82 4.25
CA LEU A 77 18.46 6.52 3.60
C LEU A 77 19.82 5.86 3.90
N ARG A 78 20.91 6.64 4.01
CA ARG A 78 22.23 6.08 4.37
C ARG A 78 22.30 5.67 5.83
N ARG A 79 21.67 6.42 6.74
CA ARG A 79 21.58 6.05 8.16
C ARG A 79 20.67 4.83 8.39
N TYR A 80 19.68 4.62 7.53
CA TYR A 80 18.71 3.50 7.62
C TYR A 80 18.58 2.74 6.28
N PRO A 81 19.62 2.01 5.84
CA PRO A 81 19.72 1.47 4.48
C PRO A 81 18.74 0.32 4.16
N TYR A 82 18.01 -0.17 5.16
CA TYR A 82 16.95 -1.15 4.96
C TYR A 82 15.69 -0.52 4.32
N LEU A 83 15.46 0.78 4.51
CA LEU A 83 14.35 1.49 3.91
C LEU A 83 14.52 1.58 2.39
N CYS A 84 13.44 1.34 1.64
CA CYS A 84 13.40 1.54 0.19
C CYS A 84 12.77 2.89 -0.12
N TYR A 85 13.41 3.67 -0.98
CA TYR A 85 12.80 4.88 -1.50
C TYR A 85 11.61 4.52 -2.41
N PHE A 86 10.51 5.27 -2.31
CA PHE A 86 9.40 5.21 -3.26
C PHE A 86 9.24 6.55 -3.97
N GLN A 87 8.82 6.50 -5.24
CA GLN A 87 8.58 7.71 -6.02
C GLN A 87 7.42 8.51 -5.41
N GLY A 88 7.69 9.77 -5.05
CA GLY A 88 6.78 10.65 -4.31
C GLY A 88 7.18 10.89 -2.85
N TYR A 89 8.15 10.14 -2.30
CA TYR A 89 8.66 10.39 -0.94
C TYR A 89 9.28 11.79 -0.80
N HIS A 90 9.88 12.33 -1.87
CA HIS A 90 10.42 13.70 -1.89
C HIS A 90 9.35 14.77 -1.62
N ASP A 91 8.08 14.55 -1.99
CA ASP A 91 6.99 15.48 -1.71
C ASP A 91 6.68 15.57 -0.20
N ILE A 92 6.86 14.46 0.55
CA ILE A 92 6.78 14.49 2.02
C ILE A 92 8.00 15.21 2.60
N CYS A 93 9.19 14.88 2.08
CA CYS A 93 10.46 15.42 2.59
C CYS A 93 10.57 16.93 2.39
N GLN A 94 10.06 17.47 1.27
CA GLN A 94 10.08 18.91 1.03
C GLN A 94 9.22 19.64 2.08
N VAL A 95 8.07 19.09 2.50
CA VAL A 95 7.27 19.71 3.57
C VAL A 95 8.10 19.82 4.84
N PHE A 96 8.76 18.74 5.26
CA PHE A 96 9.64 18.74 6.44
C PHE A 96 10.81 19.72 6.32
N LEU A 97 11.44 19.82 5.13
CA LEU A 97 12.52 20.77 4.86
C LEU A 97 12.07 22.22 5.08
N LEU A 98 10.87 22.54 4.62
CA LEU A 98 10.32 23.90 4.64
C LEU A 98 9.83 24.33 6.03
N VAL A 99 9.39 23.38 6.83
CA VAL A 99 8.66 23.66 8.08
C VAL A 99 9.51 23.48 9.34
N LEU A 100 10.53 22.61 9.30
CA LEU A 100 11.39 22.31 10.44
C LEU A 100 12.75 23.02 10.33
N SER A 101 13.31 23.37 11.49
CA SER A 101 14.70 23.81 11.60
C SER A 101 15.65 22.65 11.24
N ALA A 102 16.81 23.00 10.68
CA ALA A 102 17.80 22.04 10.18
C ALA A 102 18.09 20.84 11.11
N PRO A 103 18.35 21.02 12.43
CA PRO A 103 18.70 19.90 13.30
C PRO A 103 17.54 18.91 13.53
N LEU A 104 16.30 19.32 13.32
CA LEU A 104 15.11 18.50 13.54
C LEU A 104 14.67 17.74 12.28
N ARG A 105 15.14 18.13 11.09
CA ARG A 105 14.68 17.56 9.81
C ARG A 105 14.98 16.08 9.69
N ALA A 106 16.25 15.68 9.72
CA ALA A 106 16.66 14.29 9.52
C ALA A 106 16.13 13.34 10.60
N PRO A 107 16.21 13.67 11.92
CA PRO A 107 15.63 12.82 12.96
C PRO A 107 14.11 12.65 12.84
N SER A 108 13.38 13.72 12.55
CA SER A 108 11.92 13.66 12.40
C SER A 108 11.53 12.83 11.18
N LEU A 109 12.19 13.06 10.06
CA LEU A 109 11.91 12.34 8.82
C LEU A 109 12.27 10.85 8.95
N ALA A 110 13.39 10.50 9.59
CA ALA A 110 13.74 9.11 9.87
C ALA A 110 12.65 8.40 10.70
N ARG A 111 12.15 9.04 11.76
CA ARG A 111 11.10 8.48 12.62
C ARG A 111 9.77 8.36 11.91
N LEU A 112 9.37 9.36 11.12
CA LEU A 112 8.19 9.26 10.24
C LEU A 112 8.31 8.01 9.35
N SER A 113 9.44 7.89 8.65
CA SER A 113 9.74 6.84 7.68
C SER A 113 9.75 5.44 8.28
N ALA A 114 10.40 5.24 9.42
CA ALA A 114 10.51 3.92 10.04
C ALA A 114 9.27 3.52 10.86
N LEU A 115 8.49 4.48 11.38
CA LEU A 115 7.44 4.18 12.37
C LEU A 115 6.03 4.43 11.85
N ARG A 116 5.83 5.41 10.96
CA ARG A 116 4.48 5.87 10.58
C ARG A 116 4.13 5.65 9.11
N ILE A 117 5.11 5.65 8.20
CA ILE A 117 4.91 5.37 6.77
C ILE A 117 5.72 4.16 6.27
N ARG A 118 6.25 3.35 7.19
CA ARG A 118 7.16 2.21 6.93
C ARG A 118 6.66 1.28 5.82
N ASP A 119 5.37 0.99 5.79
CA ASP A 119 4.76 0.09 4.82
C ASP A 119 5.00 0.54 3.37
N PHE A 120 5.14 1.85 3.13
CA PHE A 120 5.42 2.43 1.81
C PHE A 120 6.89 2.28 1.41
N MET A 121 7.78 2.06 2.38
CA MET A 121 9.22 1.94 2.19
C MET A 121 9.69 0.49 2.15
N LEU A 122 8.78 -0.48 2.07
CA LEU A 122 9.11 -1.90 1.87
C LEU A 122 9.59 -2.16 0.44
N THR A 123 10.12 -3.35 0.18
CA THR A 123 10.56 -3.76 -1.17
C THR A 123 9.41 -4.02 -2.16
N SER A 124 8.16 -3.96 -1.69
CA SER A 124 6.94 -4.12 -2.48
C SER A 124 5.88 -3.15 -1.97
N LEU A 125 5.08 -2.61 -2.88
CA LEU A 125 3.91 -1.79 -2.55
C LEU A 125 2.65 -2.62 -2.23
N ASP A 126 2.72 -3.95 -2.22
CA ASP A 126 1.57 -4.79 -1.87
C ASP A 126 0.92 -4.41 -0.52
N PRO A 127 1.70 -4.13 0.56
CA PRO A 127 1.13 -3.63 1.82
C PRO A 127 0.38 -2.32 1.64
N THR A 128 0.95 -1.36 0.90
CA THR A 128 0.30 -0.09 0.56
C THR A 128 -1.04 -0.33 -0.14
N VAL A 129 -1.08 -1.24 -1.12
CA VAL A 129 -2.31 -1.61 -1.83
C VAL A 129 -3.34 -2.24 -0.88
N ASP A 130 -2.90 -3.06 0.07
CA ASP A 130 -3.77 -3.61 1.10
C ASP A 130 -4.33 -2.53 2.05
N GLN A 131 -3.60 -1.44 2.31
CA GLN A 131 -4.14 -0.27 3.02
C GLN A 131 -5.24 0.42 2.21
N LEU A 132 -5.06 0.61 0.89
CA LEU A 132 -6.08 1.23 0.02
C LEU A 132 -7.38 0.43 -0.02
N ARG A 133 -7.32 -0.88 0.21
CA ARG A 133 -8.49 -1.75 0.29
C ARG A 133 -9.35 -1.54 1.54
N LEU A 134 -8.94 -0.66 2.45
CA LEU A 134 -9.82 -0.14 3.51
C LEU A 134 -10.85 0.86 2.92
N ILE A 135 -10.55 1.56 1.82
CA ILE A 135 -11.46 2.56 1.24
C ILE A 135 -12.80 1.92 0.83
N PRO A 136 -12.86 0.81 0.06
CA PRO A 136 -14.13 0.16 -0.25
C PRO A 136 -14.91 -0.30 0.99
N ASP A 137 -14.24 -0.71 2.07
CA ASP A 137 -14.90 -1.12 3.32
C ASP A 137 -15.48 0.10 4.07
N ILE A 138 -14.76 1.23 4.10
CA ILE A 138 -15.25 2.50 4.67
C ILE A 138 -16.46 2.99 3.88
N LEU A 139 -16.38 2.99 2.55
CA LEU A 139 -17.50 3.37 1.68
C LEU A 139 -18.70 2.42 1.86
N ALA A 140 -18.47 1.11 1.97
CA ALA A 140 -19.55 0.16 2.22
C ALA A 140 -20.26 0.41 3.56
N ALA A 141 -19.56 0.90 4.58
CA ALA A 141 -20.14 1.20 5.88
C ALA A 141 -20.89 2.55 5.88
N ALA A 142 -20.35 3.57 5.20
CA ALA A 142 -20.90 4.93 5.22
C ALA A 142 -21.94 5.19 4.12
N ASP A 143 -21.71 4.70 2.90
CA ASP A 143 -22.62 4.84 1.76
C ASP A 143 -22.56 3.57 0.88
N PRO A 144 -23.37 2.54 1.21
CA PRO A 144 -23.46 1.31 0.43
C PRO A 144 -23.82 1.53 -1.05
N SER A 145 -24.57 2.59 -1.36
CA SER A 145 -24.99 2.92 -2.71
C SER A 145 -23.81 3.41 -3.54
N LEU A 146 -23.03 4.37 -3.02
CA LEU A 146 -21.81 4.82 -3.70
C LEU A 146 -20.83 3.67 -3.87
N LYS A 147 -20.63 2.85 -2.83
CA LYS A 147 -19.78 1.66 -2.91
C LYS A 147 -20.23 0.69 -4.00
N HIS A 148 -21.54 0.55 -4.25
CA HIS A 148 -22.05 -0.31 -5.31
C HIS A 148 -21.61 0.17 -6.69
N TYR A 149 -21.73 1.48 -6.95
CA TYR A 149 -21.28 2.08 -8.22
C TYR A 149 -19.76 1.94 -8.44
N LEU A 150 -18.98 1.96 -7.36
CA LEU A 150 -17.51 1.85 -7.42
C LEU A 150 -16.98 0.41 -7.35
N ALA A 151 -17.83 -0.61 -7.26
CA ALA A 151 -17.41 -1.98 -6.95
C ALA A 151 -16.49 -2.63 -8.01
N GLY A 152 -16.48 -2.12 -9.25
CA GLY A 152 -15.62 -2.60 -10.33
C GLY A 152 -14.24 -1.94 -10.39
N THR A 153 -13.98 -0.93 -9.57
CA THR A 153 -12.75 -0.13 -9.62
C THR A 153 -11.83 -0.50 -8.47
N GLU A 154 -10.65 -1.05 -8.77
CA GLU A 154 -9.62 -1.24 -7.74
C GLU A 154 -9.16 0.12 -7.19
N PRO A 155 -8.85 0.22 -5.89
CA PRO A 155 -8.62 1.50 -5.22
C PRO A 155 -7.26 2.15 -5.53
N PHE A 156 -6.62 1.81 -6.66
CA PHE A 156 -5.35 2.40 -7.08
C PHE A 156 -5.43 3.90 -7.36
N TYR A 157 -6.62 4.43 -7.66
CA TYR A 157 -6.88 5.87 -7.76
C TYR A 157 -6.46 6.65 -6.51
N ALA A 158 -6.44 6.00 -5.34
CA ALA A 158 -6.07 6.62 -4.07
C ALA A 158 -4.58 6.54 -3.74
N LEU A 159 -3.80 5.81 -4.56
CA LEU A 159 -2.40 5.51 -4.25
C LEU A 159 -1.57 6.80 -4.18
N ALA A 160 -1.63 7.66 -5.19
CA ALA A 160 -0.80 8.87 -5.24
C ALA A 160 -1.03 9.80 -4.03
N GLY A 161 -2.31 10.11 -3.74
CA GLY A 161 -2.67 11.00 -2.64
C GLY A 161 -2.28 10.43 -1.27
N THR A 162 -2.59 9.16 -1.00
CA THR A 162 -2.25 8.56 0.31
C THR A 162 -0.76 8.29 0.50
N LEU A 163 -0.06 7.85 -0.56
CA LEU A 163 1.38 7.54 -0.54
C LEU A 163 2.22 8.79 -0.29
N THR A 164 1.80 9.94 -0.82
CA THR A 164 2.50 11.22 -0.67
C THR A 164 1.96 12.08 0.47
N MET A 165 1.05 11.54 1.30
CA MET A 165 0.34 12.30 2.33
C MET A 165 -0.29 13.60 1.79
N TYR A 166 -0.81 13.55 0.55
CA TYR A 166 -1.42 14.64 -0.22
C TYR A 166 -0.47 15.79 -0.57
N ALA A 167 0.82 15.67 -0.28
CA ALA A 167 1.80 16.72 -0.55
C ALA A 167 2.03 16.97 -2.05
N HIS A 168 1.68 16.00 -2.89
CA HIS A 168 1.70 16.13 -4.34
C HIS A 168 0.50 16.91 -4.90
N ASP A 169 -0.67 16.80 -4.25
CA ASP A 169 -1.93 17.35 -4.76
C ASP A 169 -2.22 18.76 -4.25
N ILE A 170 -1.82 19.07 -3.01
CA ILE A 170 -2.09 20.35 -2.36
C ILE A 170 -1.01 21.37 -2.72
N GLN A 171 -1.41 22.43 -3.41
CA GLN A 171 -0.50 23.44 -3.94
C GLN A 171 -0.24 24.59 -2.96
N ALA A 172 -1.15 24.82 -2.01
CA ALA A 172 -1.02 25.89 -1.03
C ALA A 172 -0.19 25.41 0.18
N TYR A 173 0.92 26.12 0.45
CA TYR A 173 1.82 25.78 1.56
C TYR A 173 1.13 25.76 2.93
N GLY A 174 0.22 26.71 3.19
CA GLY A 174 -0.52 26.77 4.46
C GLY A 174 -1.43 25.56 4.68
N ASP A 175 -2.05 25.06 3.61
CA ASP A 175 -2.99 23.94 3.69
C ASP A 175 -2.23 22.62 3.88
N ILE A 176 -1.13 22.40 3.16
CA ILE A 176 -0.34 21.17 3.33
C ILE A 176 0.33 21.13 4.72
N ALA A 177 0.79 22.28 5.21
CA ALA A 177 1.29 22.47 6.56
C ALA A 177 0.24 22.04 7.61
N ARG A 178 -0.96 22.59 7.50
CA ARG A 178 -2.09 22.29 8.39
C ARG A 178 -2.50 20.82 8.32
N LEU A 179 -2.44 20.22 7.13
CA LEU A 179 -2.78 18.81 6.95
C LEU A 179 -1.76 17.88 7.63
N PHE A 180 -0.47 18.19 7.52
CA PHE A 180 0.58 17.43 8.20
C PHE A 180 0.42 17.51 9.72
N ASP A 181 0.01 18.65 10.29
CA ASP A 181 -0.30 18.75 11.73
C ASP A 181 -1.36 17.70 12.14
N VAL A 182 -2.42 17.54 11.34
CA VAL A 182 -3.46 16.54 11.60
C VAL A 182 -2.95 15.12 11.41
N LEU A 183 -2.26 14.84 10.31
CA LEU A 183 -1.79 13.49 10.00
C LEU A 183 -0.73 12.99 10.99
N LEU A 184 0.08 13.88 11.56
CA LEU A 184 1.03 13.55 12.62
C LEU A 184 0.33 13.36 13.98
N ALA A 185 -0.74 14.10 14.26
CA ALA A 185 -1.48 14.01 15.52
C ALA A 185 -2.52 12.86 15.60
N ARG A 186 -2.75 12.13 14.51
CA ARG A 186 -3.77 11.06 14.42
C ARG A 186 -3.15 9.69 14.11
N GLU A 187 -3.93 8.62 14.15
CA GLU A 187 -3.47 7.31 13.68
C GLU A 187 -3.08 7.37 12.18
N PRO A 188 -2.04 6.67 11.69
CA PRO A 188 -1.66 6.72 10.27
C PRO A 188 -2.79 6.36 9.29
N VAL A 189 -3.69 5.45 9.70
CA VAL A 189 -4.85 5.05 8.90
C VAL A 189 -5.83 6.21 8.66
N PHE A 190 -5.77 7.29 9.45
CA PHE A 190 -6.58 8.49 9.24
C PHE A 190 -6.37 9.09 7.84
N SER A 191 -5.17 8.96 7.26
CA SER A 191 -4.93 9.37 5.86
C SER A 191 -5.83 8.61 4.87
N VAL A 192 -6.10 7.32 5.11
CA VAL A 192 -6.98 6.53 4.24
C VAL A 192 -8.44 6.97 4.40
N TYR A 193 -8.84 7.33 5.62
CA TYR A 193 -10.18 7.89 5.89
C TYR A 193 -10.37 9.27 5.26
N MET A 194 -9.33 10.10 5.21
CA MET A 194 -9.42 11.37 4.49
C MET A 194 -9.70 11.12 3.01
N PHE A 195 -9.01 10.17 2.38
CA PHE A 195 -9.29 9.85 0.98
C PHE A 195 -10.74 9.38 0.78
N ALA A 196 -11.23 8.51 1.66
CA ALA A 196 -12.63 8.07 1.61
C ALA A 196 -13.61 9.25 1.80
N SER A 197 -13.27 10.22 2.65
CA SER A 197 -14.09 11.42 2.88
C SER A 197 -14.13 12.34 1.66
N ILE A 198 -13.01 12.46 0.92
CA ILE A 198 -12.96 13.17 -0.36
C ILE A 198 -13.91 12.50 -1.37
N VAL A 199 -13.87 11.18 -1.48
CA VAL A 199 -14.77 10.41 -2.36
C VAL A 199 -16.23 10.61 -1.96
N LEU A 200 -16.55 10.55 -0.66
CA LEU A 200 -17.90 10.77 -0.14
C LEU A 200 -18.41 12.20 -0.40
N SER A 201 -17.56 13.22 -0.28
CA SER A 201 -17.95 14.61 -0.57
C SER A 201 -18.34 14.86 -2.03
N ARG A 202 -17.87 13.98 -2.94
CA ARG A 202 -18.11 14.04 -4.39
C ARG A 202 -19.08 12.96 -4.85
N ARG A 203 -19.87 12.41 -3.91
CA ARG A 203 -20.82 11.33 -4.16
C ARG A 203 -21.65 11.56 -5.42
N ASP A 204 -22.33 12.71 -5.50
CA ASP A 204 -23.32 12.93 -6.56
C ASP A 204 -22.67 13.01 -7.95
N GLU A 205 -21.52 13.68 -8.06
CA GLU A 205 -20.67 13.70 -9.27
C GLU A 205 -20.27 12.28 -9.70
N LEU A 206 -19.78 11.47 -8.75
CA LEU A 206 -19.30 10.11 -9.04
C LEU A 206 -20.43 9.16 -9.42
N VAL A 207 -21.60 9.29 -8.80
CA VAL A 207 -22.78 8.50 -9.13
C VAL A 207 -23.30 8.85 -10.52
N GLU A 208 -23.36 10.13 -10.86
CA GLU A 208 -23.75 10.59 -12.20
C GLU A 208 -22.82 10.01 -13.28
N LEU A 209 -21.50 10.12 -13.07
CA LEU A 209 -20.50 9.56 -13.98
C LEU A 209 -20.62 8.03 -14.14
N ALA A 210 -20.92 7.32 -13.05
CA ALA A 210 -21.02 5.85 -13.05
C ALA A 210 -22.34 5.33 -13.63
N GLN A 211 -23.41 6.13 -13.61
CA GLN A 211 -24.73 5.74 -14.10
C GLN A 211 -24.92 5.99 -15.59
N ASP A 212 -24.19 6.95 -16.16
CA ASP A 212 -24.27 7.29 -17.57
C ASP A 212 -23.67 6.16 -18.43
N PRO A 213 -24.49 5.43 -19.23
CA PRO A 213 -24.02 4.32 -20.04
C PRO A 213 -23.17 4.76 -21.24
N ASP A 214 -23.20 6.04 -21.60
CA ASP A 214 -22.42 6.61 -22.70
C ASP A 214 -21.04 7.11 -22.23
N ASN A 215 -20.79 7.16 -20.91
CA ASN A 215 -19.50 7.58 -20.36
C ASN A 215 -18.43 6.48 -20.43
N ASP A 216 -17.22 6.88 -20.83
CA ASP A 216 -16.04 6.02 -20.77
C ASP A 216 -15.72 5.68 -19.30
N PRO A 217 -15.63 4.39 -18.91
CA PRO A 217 -15.24 3.97 -17.55
C PRO A 217 -13.92 4.58 -17.05
N ALA A 218 -13.03 4.99 -17.96
CA ALA A 218 -11.80 5.71 -17.61
C ALA A 218 -12.08 7.09 -16.97
N LEU A 219 -13.21 7.73 -17.27
CA LEU A 219 -13.61 9.01 -16.69
C LEU A 219 -13.88 8.89 -15.19
N LEU A 220 -14.54 7.82 -14.76
CA LEU A 220 -14.76 7.55 -13.33
C LEU A 220 -13.43 7.38 -12.60
N HIS A 221 -12.51 6.60 -13.17
CA HIS A 221 -11.18 6.42 -12.59
C HIS A 221 -10.41 7.75 -12.54
N LEU A 222 -10.49 8.58 -13.58
CA LEU A 222 -9.87 9.90 -13.61
C LEU A 222 -10.48 10.83 -12.55
N ALA A 223 -11.81 10.82 -12.41
CA ALA A 223 -12.51 11.62 -11.40
C ALA A 223 -12.08 11.23 -9.99
N LEU A 224 -12.03 9.92 -9.70
CA LEU A 224 -11.57 9.39 -8.41
C LEU A 224 -10.09 9.69 -8.11
N SER A 225 -9.25 9.73 -9.15
CA SER A 225 -7.82 9.99 -8.99
C SER A 225 -7.50 11.46 -8.72
N LYS A 226 -8.44 12.37 -8.98
CA LYS A 226 -8.26 13.81 -8.73
C LYS A 226 -8.63 14.15 -7.29
N VAL A 227 -7.65 14.58 -6.51
CA VAL A 227 -7.89 15.31 -5.27
C VAL A 227 -8.24 16.76 -5.63
N PRO A 228 -9.40 17.29 -5.18
CA PRO A 228 -9.79 18.67 -5.46
C PRO A 228 -8.75 19.70 -4.96
N GLN A 229 -8.35 20.63 -5.85
CA GLN A 229 -7.36 21.68 -5.53
C GLN A 229 -7.87 22.71 -4.52
N HIS A 230 -9.19 22.95 -4.50
CA HIS A 230 -9.85 23.87 -3.57
C HIS A 230 -10.81 23.07 -2.72
N MET A 231 -10.34 22.66 -1.55
CA MET A 231 -11.15 21.95 -0.57
C MET A 231 -11.15 22.73 0.73
N ASP A 232 -12.33 22.82 1.35
CA ASP A 232 -12.42 23.29 2.73
C ASP A 232 -11.77 22.24 3.65
N LEU A 233 -10.49 22.49 3.98
CA LEU A 233 -9.66 21.55 4.72
C LEU A 233 -10.21 21.28 6.12
N GLU A 234 -10.71 22.30 6.82
CA GLU A 234 -11.26 22.14 8.16
C GLU A 234 -12.55 21.32 8.13
N ARG A 235 -13.39 21.53 7.11
CA ARG A 235 -14.55 20.66 6.88
C ARG A 235 -14.14 19.23 6.57
N LEU A 236 -13.15 19.01 5.70
CA LEU A 236 -12.63 17.66 5.42
C LEU A 236 -12.14 16.97 6.70
N ILE A 237 -11.39 17.68 7.55
CA ILE A 237 -10.87 17.14 8.82
C ILE A 237 -12.02 16.76 9.77
N ALA A 238 -13.06 17.60 9.85
CA ALA A 238 -14.24 17.35 10.67
C ALA A 238 -15.03 16.14 10.17
N ASP A 239 -15.33 16.09 8.86
CA ASP A 239 -16.07 15.01 8.22
C ASP A 239 -15.29 13.68 8.34
N THR A 240 -13.97 13.71 8.13
CA THR A 240 -13.10 12.54 8.33
C THR A 240 -13.11 12.07 9.78
N SER A 241 -13.07 12.99 10.74
CA SER A 241 -13.11 12.64 12.16
C SER A 241 -14.43 11.98 12.55
N ALA A 242 -15.55 12.47 12.02
CA ALA A 242 -16.87 11.87 12.21
C ALA A 242 -16.94 10.48 11.58
N LEU A 243 -16.46 10.33 10.34
CA LEU A 243 -16.40 9.05 9.62
C LEU A 243 -15.56 8.01 10.37
N PHE A 244 -14.38 8.41 10.86
CA PHE A 244 -13.50 7.55 11.64
C PHE A 244 -14.14 7.09 12.95
N ALA A 245 -14.83 8.00 13.66
CA ALA A 245 -15.51 7.67 14.92
C ALA A 245 -16.72 6.72 14.69
N ALA A 246 -17.49 6.94 13.63
CA ALA A 246 -18.65 6.12 13.29
C ALA A 246 -18.25 4.70 12.81
N HIS A 247 -17.14 4.59 12.09
CA HIS A 247 -16.67 3.35 11.48
C HIS A 247 -15.18 3.13 11.78
N PRO A 248 -14.80 2.77 13.02
CA PRO A 248 -13.40 2.63 13.40
C PRO A 248 -12.68 1.53 12.61
N PRO A 249 -11.36 1.64 12.34
CA PRO A 249 -10.64 0.70 11.49
C PRO A 249 -10.82 -0.77 11.90
N SER A 250 -10.88 -1.05 13.21
CA SER A 250 -11.08 -2.39 13.77
C SER A 250 -12.42 -3.06 13.42
N SER A 251 -13.44 -2.29 13.01
CA SER A 251 -14.71 -2.84 12.53
C SER A 251 -14.67 -3.24 11.06
N LEU A 252 -13.66 -2.82 10.29
CA LEU A 252 -13.55 -3.08 8.86
C LEU A 252 -13.03 -4.51 8.58
N PRO A 253 -13.62 -5.26 7.64
CA PRO A 253 -13.15 -6.60 7.26
C PRO A 253 -11.68 -6.64 6.79
N ALA A 254 -11.27 -5.71 5.92
CA ALA A 254 -9.93 -5.63 5.35
C ALA A 254 -8.87 -5.34 6.43
N TRP A 255 -9.22 -4.61 7.49
CA TRP A 255 -8.32 -4.37 8.63
C TRP A 255 -7.82 -5.65 9.28
N ARG A 256 -8.71 -6.64 9.43
CA ARG A 256 -8.37 -7.93 10.06
C ARG A 256 -7.73 -8.90 9.06
N ARG A 257 -8.13 -8.85 7.80
CA ARG A 257 -7.76 -9.85 6.79
C ARG A 257 -6.52 -9.49 5.97
N ARG A 258 -6.23 -8.20 5.80
CA ARG A 258 -5.21 -7.71 4.87
C ARG A 258 -4.08 -6.96 5.57
N ILE A 259 -4.40 -6.16 6.59
CA ILE A 259 -3.39 -5.36 7.27
C ILE A 259 -2.57 -6.26 8.21
N SER A 260 -1.27 -6.35 7.97
CA SER A 260 -0.32 -7.07 8.83
C SER A 260 -0.33 -6.52 10.26
N GLU A 261 -0.14 -7.38 11.27
CA GLU A 261 0.11 -6.95 12.65
C GLU A 261 1.40 -6.14 12.79
N ALA A 262 2.35 -6.32 11.86
CA ALA A 262 3.58 -5.54 11.80
C ALA A 262 3.43 -4.23 11.00
N SER A 263 2.25 -3.92 10.45
CA SER A 263 2.01 -2.68 9.69
C SER A 263 2.12 -1.43 10.58
N CYS A 264 2.61 -0.32 10.03
CA CYS A 264 2.58 0.99 10.69
C CYS A 264 1.15 1.41 11.06
N LEU A 265 0.13 0.98 10.31
CA LEU A 265 -1.27 1.26 10.62
C LEU A 265 -1.69 0.69 11.98
N LYS A 266 -1.14 -0.46 12.39
CA LYS A 266 -1.46 -1.10 13.67
C LYS A 266 -0.49 -0.73 14.78
N THR A 267 0.78 -0.56 14.44
CA THR A 267 1.86 -0.33 15.40
C THR A 267 2.00 1.14 15.82
N ALA A 268 1.47 2.09 15.05
CA ALA A 268 1.51 3.52 15.36
C ALA A 268 0.12 4.14 15.61
N ARG A 269 -0.83 3.35 16.10
CA ARG A 269 -2.18 3.83 16.47
C ARG A 269 -2.15 4.75 17.69
N ASP A 270 -1.51 4.28 18.75
CA ASP A 270 -1.34 5.07 19.97
C ASP A 270 -0.12 5.98 19.82
N LEU A 271 -0.35 7.29 19.84
CA LEU A 271 0.69 8.29 19.60
C LEU A 271 1.79 8.21 20.68
N ASP A 272 1.39 8.07 21.94
CA ASP A 272 2.31 7.99 23.07
C ASP A 272 3.19 6.73 23.02
N ALA A 273 2.62 5.58 22.65
CA ALA A 273 3.39 4.36 22.43
C ALA A 273 4.30 4.48 21.20
N CYS A 274 3.84 5.12 20.13
CA CYS A 274 4.62 5.34 18.92
C CYS A 274 5.83 6.25 19.18
N THR A 275 5.67 7.33 19.93
CA THR A 275 6.78 8.23 20.28
C THR A 275 7.86 7.54 21.10
N ARG A 276 7.50 6.54 21.92
CA ARG A 276 8.45 5.72 22.67
C ARG A 276 9.13 4.62 21.86
N GLN A 277 8.67 4.31 20.65
CA GLN A 277 9.34 3.32 19.80
C GLN A 277 10.71 3.83 19.35
N THR A 278 11.67 2.91 19.35
CA THR A 278 13.03 3.15 18.86
C THR A 278 13.13 2.91 17.36
N MET A 279 14.22 3.35 16.74
CA MET A 279 14.48 3.04 15.34
C MET A 279 14.72 1.54 15.11
N GLN A 280 15.27 0.82 16.10
CA GLN A 280 15.41 -0.64 16.04
C GLN A 280 14.05 -1.35 16.05
N ASP A 281 13.07 -0.84 16.79
CA ASP A 281 11.71 -1.40 16.77
C ASP A 281 11.09 -1.28 15.37
N GLY A 282 11.28 -0.12 14.72
CA GLY A 282 10.85 0.11 13.33
C GLY A 282 11.50 -0.85 12.34
N GLU A 283 12.81 -1.09 12.46
CA GLU A 283 13.55 -2.04 11.63
C GLU A 283 13.11 -3.50 11.87
N ALA A 284 12.88 -3.89 13.13
CA ALA A 284 12.37 -5.22 13.46
C ALA A 284 10.98 -5.46 12.85
N LEU A 285 10.09 -4.47 12.93
CA LEU A 285 8.76 -4.51 12.32
C LEU A 285 8.84 -4.55 10.78
N PHE A 286 9.78 -3.80 10.18
CA PHE A 286 10.07 -3.85 8.75
C PHE A 286 10.39 -5.27 8.30
N HIS A 287 11.36 -5.91 8.95
CA HIS A 287 11.80 -7.25 8.59
C HIS A 287 10.72 -8.30 8.82
N ARG A 288 9.95 -8.17 9.91
CA ARG A 288 8.80 -9.05 10.17
C ARG A 288 7.77 -8.98 9.04
N GLN A 289 7.37 -7.78 8.62
CA GLN A 289 6.41 -7.61 7.53
C GLN A 289 6.97 -8.11 6.19
N LEU A 290 8.26 -7.89 5.94
CA LEU A 290 8.93 -8.39 4.74
C LEU A 290 8.95 -9.93 4.69
N ASP A 291 9.16 -10.60 5.82
CA ASP A 291 9.13 -12.06 5.89
C ASP A 291 7.73 -12.63 5.73
N GLU A 292 6.70 -11.94 6.23
CA GLU A 292 5.29 -12.26 5.96
C GLU A 292 4.97 -12.19 4.45
N LEU A 293 5.43 -11.14 3.76
CA LEU A 293 5.28 -11.00 2.30
C LEU A 293 5.97 -12.13 1.55
N ARG A 294 7.23 -12.42 1.88
CA ARG A 294 7.99 -13.52 1.26
C ARG A 294 7.32 -14.87 1.51
N ALA A 295 6.77 -15.10 2.69
CA ALA A 295 6.03 -16.32 3.00
C ALA A 295 4.73 -16.42 2.18
N ALA A 296 3.99 -15.32 2.03
CA ALA A 296 2.79 -15.26 1.20
C ALA A 296 3.11 -15.54 -0.28
N GLU A 297 4.18 -14.95 -0.81
CA GLU A 297 4.62 -15.18 -2.19
C GLU A 297 5.02 -16.64 -2.42
N ARG A 298 5.78 -17.24 -1.49
CA ARG A 298 6.12 -18.67 -1.53
C ARG A 298 4.87 -19.56 -1.53
N ARG A 299 3.89 -19.27 -0.67
CA ARG A 299 2.61 -20.00 -0.64
C ARG A 299 1.86 -19.88 -1.97
N LYS A 300 1.78 -18.68 -2.55
CA LYS A 300 1.15 -18.44 -3.85
C LYS A 300 1.84 -19.22 -4.96
N LYS A 301 3.18 -19.24 -4.99
CA LYS A 301 3.96 -20.05 -5.95
C LYS A 301 3.67 -21.53 -5.80
N ILE A 302 3.70 -22.08 -4.58
CA ILE A 302 3.38 -23.49 -4.31
C ILE A 302 1.97 -23.83 -4.77
N LEU A 303 0.96 -23.02 -4.43
CA LEU A 303 -0.43 -23.24 -4.84
C LEU A 303 -0.58 -23.17 -6.36
N ALA A 304 0.06 -22.21 -7.03
CA ALA A 304 0.06 -22.11 -8.48
C ALA A 304 0.68 -23.34 -9.15
N THR A 305 1.81 -23.83 -8.62
CA THR A 305 2.44 -25.06 -9.07
C THR A 305 1.51 -26.26 -8.88
N LEU A 306 0.96 -26.46 -7.68
CA LEU A 306 0.00 -27.55 -7.42
C LEU A 306 -1.21 -27.50 -8.36
N TRP A 307 -1.74 -26.29 -8.60
CA TRP A 307 -2.86 -26.09 -9.51
C TRP A 307 -2.51 -26.39 -10.97
N ALA A 308 -1.31 -26.05 -11.43
CA ALA A 308 -0.82 -26.41 -12.75
C ALA A 308 -0.67 -27.93 -12.92
N TYR A 309 -0.19 -28.63 -11.89
CA TYR A 309 0.00 -30.09 -11.92
C TYR A 309 -1.26 -30.90 -11.61
N ARG A 310 -2.39 -30.28 -11.22
CA ARG A 310 -3.61 -31.00 -10.80
C ARG A 310 -4.17 -31.97 -11.86
N ARG A 311 -4.06 -31.61 -13.14
CA ARG A 311 -4.56 -32.45 -14.25
C ARG A 311 -3.63 -33.64 -14.52
N ALA A 312 -2.32 -33.43 -14.46
CA ALA A 312 -1.33 -34.49 -14.63
C ALA A 312 -1.39 -35.49 -13.46
N ALA A 313 -1.47 -35.00 -12.22
CA ALA A 313 -1.63 -35.83 -11.03
C ALA A 313 -2.96 -36.61 -11.04
N GLY A 314 -4.06 -35.98 -11.50
CA GLY A 314 -5.34 -36.65 -11.69
C GLY A 314 -5.26 -37.80 -12.70
N ALA A 315 -4.58 -37.60 -13.83
CA ALA A 315 -4.38 -38.64 -14.84
C ALA A 315 -3.54 -39.81 -14.32
N VAL A 316 -2.46 -39.54 -13.57
CA VAL A 316 -1.64 -40.57 -12.94
C VAL A 316 -2.43 -41.33 -11.87
N GLY A 317 -3.21 -40.63 -11.04
CA GLY A 317 -4.09 -41.26 -10.04
C GLY A 317 -5.13 -42.19 -10.66
N VAL A 318 -5.76 -41.77 -11.76
CA VAL A 318 -6.70 -42.61 -12.52
C VAL A 318 -5.98 -43.83 -13.11
N ALA A 319 -4.79 -43.66 -13.70
CA ALA A 319 -4.02 -44.77 -14.26
C ALA A 319 -3.64 -45.82 -13.19
N VAL A 320 -3.24 -45.38 -11.99
CA VAL A 320 -2.94 -46.27 -10.86
C VAL A 320 -4.21 -47.01 -10.40
N LEU A 321 -5.35 -46.33 -10.29
CA LEU A 321 -6.63 -46.97 -9.95
C LEU A 321 -7.06 -48.01 -10.98
N VAL A 322 -6.92 -47.72 -12.27
CA VAL A 322 -7.20 -48.66 -13.36
C VAL A 322 -6.27 -49.88 -13.27
N GLY A 323 -4.97 -49.66 -13.02
CA GLY A 323 -4.00 -50.74 -12.82
C GLY A 323 -4.35 -51.63 -11.62
N LEU A 324 -4.71 -51.04 -10.48
CA LEU A 324 -5.14 -51.76 -9.28
C LEU A 324 -6.45 -52.52 -9.52
N ALA A 325 -7.43 -51.91 -10.19
CA ALA A 325 -8.69 -52.56 -10.55
C ALA A 325 -8.46 -53.75 -11.50
N ALA A 326 -7.56 -53.61 -12.49
CA ALA A 326 -7.19 -54.70 -13.38
C ALA A 326 -6.50 -55.86 -12.65
N VAL A 327 -5.61 -55.57 -11.68
CA VAL A 327 -4.97 -56.59 -10.84
C VAL A 327 -5.98 -57.26 -9.91
N TYR A 328 -6.90 -56.50 -9.32
CA TYR A 328 -7.98 -57.02 -8.48
C TYR A 328 -8.90 -57.95 -9.29
N LEU A 329 -9.39 -57.49 -10.45
CA LEU A 329 -10.21 -58.28 -11.38
C LEU A 329 -9.49 -59.55 -11.83
N ARG A 330 -8.18 -59.48 -12.12
CA ARG A 330 -7.35 -60.64 -12.46
C ARG A 330 -7.24 -61.63 -11.30
N ARG A 331 -7.17 -61.14 -10.05
CA ARG A 331 -7.13 -62.00 -8.86
C ARG A 331 -8.48 -62.60 -8.51
N THR A 332 -9.58 -61.88 -8.73
CA THR A 332 -10.94 -62.41 -8.52
C THR A 332 -11.38 -63.38 -9.61
N THR A 333 -10.80 -63.29 -10.82
CA THR A 333 -11.05 -64.25 -11.92
C THR A 333 -10.09 -65.44 -11.91
N ALA A 334 -9.06 -65.45 -11.05
CA ALA A 334 -8.13 -66.59 -10.91
C ALA A 334 -8.74 -67.82 -10.19
N GLY A 335 -10.04 -67.79 -9.83
CA GLY A 335 -10.78 -68.91 -9.25
C GLY A 335 -11.75 -69.62 -10.20
N SER A 336 -11.89 -69.18 -11.46
CA SER A 336 -12.76 -69.85 -12.45
C SER A 336 -12.22 -69.64 -13.86
N GLY A 337 -12.00 -70.76 -14.57
CA GLY A 337 -11.19 -70.90 -15.77
C GLY A 337 -11.53 -70.01 -16.99
N PRO A 338 -10.63 -70.01 -18.00
CA PRO A 338 -10.64 -69.06 -19.10
C PRO A 338 -11.67 -69.44 -20.17
N LEU A 339 -12.18 -68.42 -20.88
CA LEU A 339 -13.18 -68.45 -21.98
C LEU A 339 -14.64 -68.35 -21.52
N GLY A 340 -15.18 -67.12 -21.50
CA GLY A 340 -16.63 -66.94 -21.38
C GLY A 340 -17.17 -65.51 -21.40
N VAL A 341 -16.42 -64.50 -20.95
CA VAL A 341 -17.06 -63.20 -20.62
C VAL A 341 -16.56 -61.98 -21.43
N ILE A 342 -15.50 -62.11 -22.22
CA ILE A 342 -14.99 -60.96 -23.03
C ILE A 342 -15.71 -60.84 -24.39
N GLY A 343 -16.44 -61.87 -24.82
CA GLY A 343 -17.13 -61.89 -26.12
C GLY A 343 -18.45 -61.10 -26.22
N THR A 344 -19.00 -60.60 -25.12
CA THR A 344 -20.37 -60.04 -25.10
C THR A 344 -20.45 -58.51 -24.94
N PHE A 345 -19.36 -57.81 -24.61
CA PHE A 345 -19.39 -56.34 -24.50
C PHE A 345 -18.90 -55.60 -25.75
N VAL A 346 -17.93 -56.15 -26.50
CA VAL A 346 -17.38 -55.49 -27.70
C VAL A 346 -18.37 -55.53 -28.87
N THR A 347 -19.16 -56.60 -29.00
CA THR A 347 -20.22 -56.73 -30.02
C THR A 347 -21.48 -55.91 -29.72
N ARG A 348 -21.68 -55.47 -28.46
CA ARG A 348 -22.84 -54.63 -28.09
C ARG A 348 -22.58 -53.14 -28.25
N TRP A 349 -21.31 -52.71 -28.23
CA TRP A 349 -20.95 -51.30 -28.48
C TRP A 349 -20.75 -51.00 -29.97
N ALA A 350 -20.30 -51.98 -30.76
CA ALA A 350 -20.05 -51.80 -32.20
C ALA A 350 -21.32 -51.76 -33.09
N ASN A 351 -22.51 -52.06 -32.55
CA ASN A 351 -23.76 -52.21 -33.33
C ASN A 351 -24.89 -51.23 -32.95
N SER A 352 -24.65 -50.20 -32.14
CA SER A 352 -25.67 -49.16 -31.90
C SER A 352 -25.06 -47.76 -31.92
N THR A 353 -24.76 -47.27 -33.14
CA THR A 353 -25.12 -45.93 -33.65
C THR A 353 -24.31 -45.66 -34.91
N ALA A 354 -24.76 -46.24 -36.02
CA ALA A 354 -24.62 -45.63 -37.34
C ALA A 354 -25.88 -44.81 -37.62
N TRP A 355 -25.75 -43.88 -38.58
CA TRP A 355 -26.76 -42.98 -39.19
C TRP A 355 -26.91 -41.60 -38.53
N THR A 356 -26.81 -40.45 -39.21
CA THR A 356 -26.36 -40.03 -40.55
C THR A 356 -26.38 -38.50 -40.56
N TYR A 357 -25.45 -37.85 -41.27
CA TYR A 357 -25.61 -36.46 -41.70
C TYR A 357 -26.71 -36.32 -42.76
N LYS A 358 -27.50 -35.22 -42.71
CA LYS A 358 -28.11 -34.57 -43.88
C LYS A 358 -28.28 -33.07 -43.65
N PHE A 359 -27.68 -32.30 -44.58
CA PHE A 359 -27.87 -30.90 -45.00
C PHE A 359 -28.10 -29.79 -43.98
#